data_AF-A0A0N1B121-F1
#
_entry.id   AF-A0A0N1B121-F1
#
_cell.length_a   1.000
_cell.length_b   1.000
_cell.length_c   1.000
_cell.angle_alpha   90.00
_cell.angle_beta   90.00
_cell.angle_gamma   90.00
#
_symmetry.space_group_name_H-M   'P 1'
#
loop_
_entity.id
_entity.type
_entity.pdbx_description
1 polymer ?
#
loop_
_entity_poly.entity_id
_entity_poly.type
_entity_poly.pdbx_seq_one_letter_code
_entity_poly.pdbx_strand_id
1 'polypeptide(L)' 'MFLAPAAHADMYQDRLNELRTKFKASDTNKDGKLTHKEAKDGGMTRVAANFSRIDTDKDGFVTLAQLEAQMAARFK' A
#
# COMPACT_ATOMS: atom_id res chain seq x y z
N MET A 1 4.08 -29.04 19.66
CA MET A 1 3.56 -28.82 18.29
C MET A 1 4.27 -27.59 17.74
N PHE A 2 5.22 -27.78 16.82
CA PHE A 2 6.00 -26.68 16.23
C PHE A 2 5.08 -25.83 15.35
N LEU A 3 4.94 -24.54 15.66
CA LEU A 3 4.21 -23.59 14.81
C LEU A 3 5.01 -23.39 13.52
N ALA A 4 4.39 -23.73 12.38
CA ALA A 4 5.05 -23.84 11.08
C ALA A 4 5.42 -22.47 10.46
N PRO A 5 6.48 -22.38 9.63
CA PRO A 5 6.99 -21.11 9.06
C PRO A 5 6.13 -20.54 7.92
N ALA A 6 5.05 -21.22 7.50
CA ALA A 6 4.23 -20.83 6.35
C ALA A 6 3.27 -19.64 6.62
N ALA A 7 3.01 -19.32 7.90
CA ALA A 7 2.06 -18.26 8.28
C ALA A 7 2.45 -16.84 7.81
N HIS A 8 3.68 -16.61 7.35
CA HIS A 8 4.14 -15.29 6.92
C HIS A 8 3.96 -15.04 5.41
N ALA A 9 3.96 -16.08 4.57
CA ALA A 9 3.90 -15.94 3.11
C ALA A 9 2.46 -15.71 2.62
N ASP A 10 1.50 -16.46 3.14
CA ASP A 10 0.08 -16.31 2.77
C ASP A 10 -0.48 -14.96 3.24
N MET A 11 -0.11 -14.53 4.46
CA MET A 11 -0.50 -13.22 5.00
C MET A 11 0.05 -12.05 4.19
N TYR A 12 1.23 -12.18 3.59
CA TYR A 12 1.79 -11.12 2.74
C TYR A 12 0.98 -10.96 1.45
N GLN A 13 0.63 -12.08 0.79
CA GLN A 13 -0.15 -12.05 -0.45
C GLN A 13 -1.57 -11.52 -0.21
N ASP A 14 -2.24 -11.94 0.86
CA ASP A 14 -3.57 -11.43 1.21
C ASP A 14 -3.55 -9.91 1.46
N ARG A 15 -2.53 -9.45 2.18
CA ARG A 15 -2.35 -8.02 2.47
C ARG A 15 -1.99 -7.20 1.24
N LEU A 16 -1.24 -7.77 0.28
CA LEU A 16 -0.99 -7.14 -1.02
C LEU A 16 -2.27 -7.03 -1.84
N ASN A 17 -3.08 -8.08 -1.88
CA ASN A 17 -4.35 -8.08 -2.60
C ASN A 17 -5.34 -7.07 -2.00
N GLU A 18 -5.41 -6.98 -0.66
CA GLU A 18 -6.19 -5.96 0.03
C GLU A 18 -5.69 -4.55 -0.31
N LEU A 19 -4.37 -4.34 -0.30
CA LEU A 19 -3.76 -3.07 -0.66
C LEU A 19 -4.08 -2.68 -2.10
N ARG A 20 -3.95 -3.62 -3.06
CA ARG A 20 -4.30 -3.40 -4.47
C ARG A 20 -5.76 -3.05 -4.66
N THR A 21 -6.65 -3.71 -3.92
CA THR A 21 -8.09 -3.43 -3.97
C THR A 21 -8.38 -2.03 -3.46
N LYS A 22 -7.81 -1.66 -2.30
CA LYS A 22 -7.97 -0.32 -1.73
C LYS A 22 -7.34 0.77 -2.59
N PHE A 23 -6.18 0.49 -3.17
CA PHE A 23 -5.50 1.37 -4.11
C PHE A 23 -6.43 1.70 -5.28
N LYS A 24 -6.94 0.68 -5.97
CA LYS A 24 -7.87 0.86 -7.09
C LYS A 24 -9.17 1.55 -6.69
N ALA A 25 -9.65 1.34 -5.47
CA ALA A 25 -10.84 2.01 -4.97
C ALA A 25 -10.61 3.50 -4.68
N SER A 26 -9.37 3.90 -4.39
CA SER A 26 -9.00 5.27 -4.04
C SER A 26 -8.47 6.07 -5.24
N ASP A 27 -7.85 5.38 -6.21
CA ASP A 27 -7.46 5.91 -7.53
C ASP A 27 -8.71 6.25 -8.37
N THR A 28 -9.23 7.45 -8.14
CA THR A 28 -10.53 7.91 -8.68
C THR A 28 -10.39 8.31 -10.15
N ASN A 29 -9.26 8.90 -10.52
CA ASN A 29 -8.97 9.30 -11.89
C ASN A 29 -8.39 8.15 -12.75
N LYS A 30 -8.08 6.99 -12.14
CA LYS A 30 -7.62 5.75 -12.77
C LYS A 30 -6.32 5.92 -13.55
N ASP A 31 -5.45 6.77 -13.04
CA ASP A 31 -4.18 7.08 -13.68
C ASP A 31 -3.03 6.21 -13.18
N GLY A 32 -3.31 5.25 -12.29
CA GLY A 32 -2.35 4.30 -11.74
C GLY A 32 -1.49 4.86 -10.61
N LYS A 33 -1.81 6.05 -10.09
CA LYS A 33 -1.15 6.70 -8.97
C LYS A 33 -2.20 7.22 -7.99
N LEU A 34 -1.76 7.55 -6.79
CA LEU A 34 -2.62 7.98 -5.71
C LEU A 34 -2.03 9.25 -5.12
N THR A 35 -2.73 10.35 -5.28
CA THR A 35 -2.35 11.59 -4.59
C THR A 35 -2.67 11.49 -3.10
N HIS A 36 -2.08 12.36 -2.29
CA HIS A 36 -2.39 12.42 -0.85
C HIS A 36 -3.89 12.64 -0.60
N LYS A 37 -4.53 13.44 -1.46
CA LYS A 37 -5.97 13.69 -1.40
C LYS A 37 -6.77 12.44 -1.71
N GLU A 38 -6.46 11.73 -2.78
CA GLU A 38 -7.14 10.47 -3.14
C GLU A 38 -6.94 9.39 -2.07
N ALA A 39 -5.76 9.31 -1.47
CA ALA A 39 -5.50 8.35 -0.39
C ALA A 39 -6.35 8.67 0.85
N LYS A 40 -6.55 9.96 1.14
CA LYS A 40 -7.39 10.40 2.25
C LYS A 40 -8.88 10.17 1.95
N ASP A 41 -9.33 10.54 0.75
CA ASP A 41 -10.72 10.46 0.33
C ASP A 41 -11.17 9.00 0.13
N GLY A 42 -10.29 8.14 -0.38
CA GLY A 42 -10.50 6.70 -0.50
C GLY A 42 -10.37 5.92 0.81
N GLY A 43 -10.22 6.61 1.95
CA GLY A 43 -10.19 5.99 3.27
C GLY A 43 -8.89 5.25 3.60
N MET A 44 -7.83 5.40 2.79
CA MET A 44 -6.51 4.85 3.05
C MET A 44 -5.73 5.68 4.08
N THR A 45 -6.30 5.86 5.28
CA THR A 45 -5.76 6.73 6.34
C THR A 45 -4.29 6.41 6.68
N ARG A 46 -3.89 5.14 6.65
CA ARG A 46 -2.49 4.73 6.89
C ARG A 46 -1.54 5.16 5.77
N VAL A 47 -2.01 5.12 4.52
CA VAL A 47 -1.23 5.59 3.36
C VAL A 47 -1.13 7.10 3.39
N ALA A 48 -2.24 7.80 3.62
CA ALA A 48 -2.24 9.26 3.76
C ALA A 48 -1.31 9.73 4.91
N ALA A 49 -1.39 9.10 6.08
CA ALA A 49 -0.53 9.44 7.23
C ALA A 49 0.96 9.19 6.98
N ASN A 50 1.29 8.17 6.19
CA ASN A 50 2.67 7.83 5.84
C ASN A 50 3.04 8.26 4.42
N PHE A 51 2.24 9.14 3.79
CA PHE A 51 2.35 9.42 2.36
C PHE A 51 3.75 9.93 2.00
N SER A 52 4.25 10.90 2.76
CA SER A 52 5.60 11.45 2.60
C SER A 52 6.73 10.45 2.84
N ARG A 53 6.45 9.30 3.47
CA ARG A 53 7.41 8.19 3.63
C ARG A 53 7.30 7.15 2.51
N ILE A 54 6.20 7.13 1.78
CA ILE A 54 5.93 6.21 0.66
C ILE A 54 6.33 6.88 -0.66
N ASP A 55 5.99 8.15 -0.82
CA ASP A 55 6.40 9.07 -1.88
C ASP A 55 7.90 9.40 -1.72
N THR A 56 8.72 8.46 -2.17
CA THR A 56 10.19 8.52 -2.02
C THR A 56 10.86 9.44 -3.05
N ASP A 57 10.23 9.57 -4.21
CA ASP A 57 10.57 10.48 -5.30
C ASP A 57 10.11 11.92 -5.04
N LYS A 58 9.15 12.11 -4.13
CA LYS A 58 8.59 13.43 -3.74
C LYS A 58 7.94 14.13 -4.92
N ASP A 59 7.29 13.36 -5.79
CA ASP A 59 6.56 13.88 -6.94
C ASP A 59 5.10 14.23 -6.60
N GLY A 60 4.67 13.97 -5.37
CA GLY A 60 3.35 14.31 -4.85
C GLY A 60 2.30 13.23 -5.08
N PHE A 61 2.70 12.04 -5.55
CA PHE A 61 1.84 10.87 -5.69
C PHE A 61 2.53 9.60 -5.18
N VAL A 62 1.74 8.57 -4.91
CA VAL A 62 2.26 7.23 -4.60
C VAL A 62 1.76 6.24 -5.62
N THR A 63 2.66 5.41 -6.12
CA THR A 63 2.33 4.32 -7.02
C THR A 63 2.07 3.04 -6.24
N LEU A 64 1.41 2.08 -6.89
CA LEU A 64 1.24 0.75 -6.31
C LEU A 64 2.59 0.12 -5.96
N ALA A 65 3.60 0.26 -6.81
CA ALA A 65 4.94 -0.30 -6.58
C ALA A 65 5.60 0.26 -5.31
N GLN A 66 5.49 1.56 -5.06
CA GLN A 66 6.02 2.18 -3.83
C GLN A 66 5.30 1.67 -2.58
N LEU A 67 3.98 1.48 -2.67
CA LEU A 67 3.21 0.90 -1.57
C LEU A 67 3.58 -0.56 -1.29
N GLU A 68 3.76 -1.37 -2.34
CA GLU A 68 4.20 -2.76 -2.22
C GLU A 68 5.61 -2.85 -1.63
N ALA A 69 6.52 -1.98 -2.06
CA ALA A 69 7.87 -1.89 -1.51
C ALA A 69 7.87 -1.48 -0.03
N GLN A 70 7.08 -0.46 0.35
CA GLN A 70 6.94 -0.07 1.74
C GLN A 70 6.28 -1.19 2.57
N MET A 71 5.35 -1.94 2.00
CA MET A 71 4.76 -3.10 2.66
C MET A 71 5.83 -4.17 2.91
N ALA A 72 6.58 -4.55 1.88
CA ALA A 72 7.66 -5.53 1.97
C ALA A 72 8.72 -5.13 3.01
N ALA A 73 9.10 -3.85 3.05
CA ALA A 73 10.05 -3.32 4.04
C ALA A 73 9.56 -3.45 5.49
N ARG A 74 8.24 -3.52 5.73
CA ARG A 74 7.65 -3.70 7.06
C ARG A 74 7.45 -5.16 7.49
N PHE A 75 7.51 -6.09 6.54
CA PHE A 75 7.39 -7.54 6.79
C PHE A 75 8.74 -8.25 6.90
N LYS A 76 9.83 -7.57 6.54
CA LYS A 76 11.21 -8.00 6.81
C LYS A 76 11.57 -7.77 8.27
#